data_AF-A0A8I0DHE8-F1
#
_entry.id   AF-A0A8I0DHE8-F1
#
_cell.length_a   1.000
_cell.length_b   1.000
_cell.length_c   1.000
_cell.angle_alpha   90.00
_cell.angle_beta   90.00
_cell.angle_gamma   90.00
#
_symmetry.space_group_name_H-M   'P 1'
#
loop_
_entity.id
_entity.type
_entity.pdbx_description
1 polymer ?
#
loop_
_entity_poly.entity_id
_entity_poly.type
_entity_poly.pdbx_seq_one_letter_code
_entity_poly.pdbx_strand_id
1 'polypeptide(L)'
;MKIATIPLSVIIMSMPVISMAASFDCSKAKGYTELTICTTPALSTLDDKLSILYKKVNKENPDNVQLIKKSQLSWLKNVRNKATTAQSLKDAYIARMSDLNMMLGENKSDQVKQPAHTVPQAVVPASGPEQVNKTDNEIIAGRYSCDNFSDTLNTPRGLIYRSSLYDDKNENTIDNMYNTYTVSEKELISELSIKNTVVTIASLPLKMVAQDGSSIYQDQNSPYKFYLSKLNDKTITVYVKYFQTDGNIAQARQTCSK
;
A
#
# COMPACT_ATOMS: atom_id res chain seq x y z
N MET A 1 18.96 -27.63 70.28
CA MET A 1 18.97 -26.65 69.16
C MET A 1 17.74 -26.93 68.30
N LYS A 2 16.80 -25.98 68.18
CA LYS A 2 15.63 -26.08 67.28
C LYS A 2 15.89 -25.18 66.09
N ILE A 3 15.98 -25.76 64.90
CA ILE A 3 16.25 -25.05 63.64
C ILE A 3 14.90 -24.56 63.11
N ALA A 4 14.73 -23.25 63.00
CA ALA A 4 13.54 -22.64 62.42
C ALA A 4 13.70 -22.57 60.89
N THR A 5 12.80 -23.20 60.15
CA THR A 5 12.73 -23.11 58.69
C THR A 5 11.83 -21.94 58.28
N ILE A 6 12.39 -20.97 57.57
CA ILE A 6 11.66 -19.83 57.01
C ILE A 6 11.22 -20.21 55.58
N PRO A 7 9.93 -20.15 55.22
CA PRO A 7 9.50 -20.45 53.86
C PRO A 7 9.93 -19.33 52.92
N LEU A 8 10.75 -19.68 51.93
CA LEU A 8 11.17 -18.81 50.83
C LEU A 8 9.97 -18.56 49.92
N SER A 9 9.31 -17.41 50.10
CA SER A 9 8.19 -16.96 49.27
C SER A 9 8.72 -16.56 47.90
N VAL A 10 8.42 -17.37 46.87
CA VAL A 10 8.74 -17.07 45.47
C VAL A 10 7.76 -16.02 44.96
N ILE A 11 8.19 -14.77 44.91
CA ILE A 11 7.44 -13.67 44.29
C ILE A 11 7.55 -13.84 42.76
N ILE A 12 6.47 -14.35 42.16
CA ILE A 12 6.32 -14.40 40.71
C ILE A 12 6.05 -12.96 40.23
N MET A 13 7.10 -12.32 39.70
CA MET A 13 7.01 -10.98 39.12
C MET A 13 6.33 -11.08 37.76
N SER A 14 5.01 -10.89 37.73
CA SER A 14 4.21 -10.83 36.51
C SER A 14 4.55 -9.55 35.72
N MET A 15 5.34 -9.69 34.66
CA MET A 15 5.55 -8.58 33.71
C MET A 15 4.26 -8.32 32.93
N PRO A 16 3.79 -7.06 32.83
CA PRO A 16 2.63 -6.72 32.02
C PRO A 16 2.93 -6.99 30.55
N VAL A 17 2.21 -7.92 29.95
CA VAL A 17 2.16 -8.07 28.50
C VAL A 17 1.43 -6.86 27.94
N ILE A 18 2.17 -5.96 27.28
CA ILE A 18 1.57 -4.86 26.54
C ILE A 18 0.74 -5.49 25.42
N SER A 19 -0.58 -5.48 25.57
CA SER A 19 -1.51 -5.98 24.56
C SER A 19 -1.48 -5.00 23.39
N MET A 20 -0.60 -5.29 22.44
CA MET A 20 -0.55 -4.65 21.13
C MET A 20 -1.63 -5.33 20.29
N ALA A 21 -2.79 -4.68 20.14
CA ALA A 21 -3.84 -5.23 19.30
C ALA A 21 -3.37 -5.15 17.84
N ALA A 22 -3.11 -6.30 17.23
CA ALA A 22 -3.17 -6.45 15.79
C ALA A 22 -4.60 -6.83 15.42
N SER A 23 -4.93 -6.84 14.13
CA SER A 23 -6.26 -7.21 13.66
C SER A 23 -6.58 -8.71 13.81
N PHE A 24 -5.68 -9.47 14.42
CA PHE A 24 -5.77 -10.88 14.73
C PHE A 24 -5.23 -11.19 16.14
N ASP A 25 -5.51 -12.40 16.61
CA ASP A 25 -5.13 -12.89 17.93
C ASP A 25 -3.62 -13.21 17.99
N CYS A 26 -2.85 -12.30 18.59
CA CYS A 26 -1.40 -12.45 18.73
C CYS A 26 -0.96 -13.69 19.53
N SER A 27 -1.84 -14.29 20.34
CA SER A 27 -1.53 -15.56 21.01
C SER A 27 -1.45 -16.74 20.05
N LYS A 28 -2.01 -16.59 18.84
CA LYS A 28 -2.02 -17.59 17.77
C LYS A 28 -1.04 -17.28 16.64
N ALA A 29 -0.28 -16.19 16.77
CA ALA A 29 0.68 -15.75 15.76
C ALA A 29 1.71 -16.85 15.47
N LYS A 30 1.93 -17.15 14.19
CA LYS A 30 2.92 -18.12 13.72
C LYS A 30 3.78 -17.54 12.60
N GLY A 31 5.04 -17.93 12.62
CA GLY A 31 6.00 -17.52 11.61
C GLY A 31 6.46 -16.07 11.77
N TYR A 32 7.47 -15.70 10.98
CA TYR A 32 8.15 -14.41 11.09
C TYR A 32 7.19 -13.22 11.00
N THR A 33 6.34 -13.19 9.98
CA THR A 33 5.46 -12.04 9.70
C THR A 33 4.51 -11.74 10.85
N GLU A 34 3.75 -12.73 11.33
CA GLU A 34 2.74 -12.53 12.36
C GLU A 34 3.36 -12.18 13.71
N LEU A 35 4.48 -12.84 14.08
CA LEU A 35 5.22 -12.51 15.29
C LEU A 35 5.76 -11.08 15.23
N THR A 36 6.35 -10.68 14.09
CA THR A 36 6.89 -9.32 13.90
C THR A 36 5.80 -8.26 14.00
N ILE A 37 4.58 -8.51 13.50
CA ILE A 37 3.43 -7.61 13.66
C ILE A 37 3.07 -7.46 15.14
N CYS A 38 3.00 -8.58 15.87
CA CYS A 38 2.61 -8.59 17.27
C CYS A 38 3.63 -7.96 18.22
N THR A 39 4.93 -8.03 17.90
CA THR A 39 6.00 -7.47 18.74
C THR A 39 6.44 -6.07 18.33
N THR A 40 5.91 -5.52 17.23
CA THR A 40 6.31 -4.20 16.71
C THR A 40 5.12 -3.24 16.72
N PRO A 41 5.05 -2.27 17.65
CA PRO A 41 3.90 -1.38 17.81
C PRO A 41 3.44 -0.67 16.53
N ALA A 42 4.41 -0.19 15.75
CA ALA A 42 4.12 0.51 14.49
C ALA A 42 3.46 -0.41 13.44
N LEU A 43 3.84 -1.70 13.41
CA LEU A 43 3.27 -2.67 12.47
C LEU A 43 1.90 -3.16 12.92
N SER A 44 1.69 -3.40 14.21
CA SER A 44 0.36 -3.70 14.76
C SER A 44 -0.63 -2.57 14.47
N THR A 45 -0.21 -1.32 14.63
CA THR A 45 -1.03 -0.14 14.28
C THR A 45 -1.38 -0.10 12.78
N LEU A 46 -0.44 -0.43 11.89
CA LEU A 46 -0.69 -0.49 10.45
C LEU A 46 -1.65 -1.63 10.08
N ASP A 47 -1.54 -2.77 10.75
CA ASP A 47 -2.43 -3.91 10.56
C ASP A 47 -3.88 -3.57 10.93
N ASP A 48 -4.09 -2.91 12.06
CA ASP A 48 -5.40 -2.42 12.49
C ASP A 48 -5.98 -1.41 11.51
N LYS A 49 -5.19 -0.40 11.10
CA LYS A 49 -5.62 0.61 10.14
C LYS A 49 -6.04 0.00 8.80
N LEU A 50 -5.25 -0.95 8.29
CA LEU A 50 -5.58 -1.67 7.07
C LEU A 50 -6.88 -2.47 7.24
N SER A 51 -7.07 -3.17 8.37
CA SER A 51 -8.28 -3.94 8.65
C SER A 51 -9.54 -3.07 8.67
N ILE A 52 -9.48 -1.90 9.31
CA ILE A 52 -10.56 -0.90 9.32
C ILE A 52 -10.84 -0.42 7.88
N LEU A 53 -9.81 -0.04 7.15
CA LEU A 53 -9.94 0.45 5.78
C LEU A 53 -10.54 -0.61 4.85
N TYR A 54 -10.07 -1.85 4.94
CA TYR A 54 -10.60 -2.97 4.18
C TYR A 54 -12.09 -3.21 4.46
N LYS A 55 -12.53 -3.11 5.72
CA LYS A 55 -13.96 -3.18 6.07
C LYS A 55 -14.74 -2.02 5.43
N LYS A 56 -14.20 -0.79 5.47
CA LYS A 56 -14.80 0.38 4.82
C LYS A 56 -14.94 0.18 3.31
N VAL A 57 -13.89 -0.27 2.62
CA VAL A 57 -13.93 -0.54 1.17
C VAL A 57 -15.01 -1.53 0.79
N ASN A 58 -15.14 -2.64 1.53
CA ASN A 58 -16.22 -3.61 1.29
C ASN A 58 -17.61 -3.02 1.52
N LYS A 59 -17.77 -2.14 2.52
CA LYS A 59 -19.04 -1.48 2.81
C LYS A 59 -19.45 -0.51 1.70
N GLU A 60 -18.52 0.30 1.22
CA GLU A 60 -18.77 1.33 0.19
C GLU A 60 -18.80 0.76 -1.24
N ASN A 61 -18.35 -0.48 -1.44
CA ASN A 61 -18.35 -1.18 -2.74
C ASN A 61 -19.09 -2.54 -2.67
N PRO A 62 -20.39 -2.57 -2.34
CA PRO A 62 -21.14 -3.82 -2.10
C PRO A 62 -21.09 -4.79 -3.29
N ASP A 63 -21.15 -4.28 -4.53
CA ASP A 63 -21.12 -5.09 -5.75
C ASP A 63 -19.76 -5.78 -5.97
N ASN A 64 -18.70 -5.28 -5.34
CA ASN A 64 -17.33 -5.77 -5.52
C ASN A 64 -16.78 -6.53 -4.30
N VAL A 65 -17.56 -6.77 -3.24
CA VAL A 65 -17.09 -7.38 -1.97
C VAL A 65 -16.34 -8.69 -2.18
N GLN A 66 -16.86 -9.56 -3.04
CA GLN A 66 -16.23 -10.86 -3.31
C GLN A 66 -14.88 -10.72 -4.03
N LEU A 67 -14.74 -9.68 -4.86
CA LEU A 67 -13.50 -9.35 -5.56
C LEU A 67 -12.47 -8.76 -4.58
N ILE A 68 -12.91 -7.82 -3.73
CA ILE A 68 -12.08 -7.18 -2.70
C ILE A 68 -11.56 -8.22 -1.70
N LYS A 69 -12.41 -9.16 -1.25
CA LYS A 69 -12.02 -10.30 -0.41
C LYS A 69 -10.91 -11.14 -1.05
N LYS A 70 -11.07 -11.52 -2.32
CA LYS A 70 -10.07 -12.32 -3.05
C LYS A 70 -8.75 -11.57 -3.23
N SER A 71 -8.80 -10.29 -3.57
CA SER A 71 -7.63 -9.41 -3.65
C SER A 71 -6.88 -9.35 -2.32
N GLN A 72 -7.61 -9.19 -1.21
CA GLN A 72 -7.03 -9.15 0.14
C GLN A 72 -6.36 -10.48 0.52
N LEU A 73 -7.02 -11.63 0.28
CA LEU A 73 -6.44 -12.95 0.52
C LEU A 73 -5.17 -13.19 -0.30
N SER A 74 -5.14 -12.75 -1.56
CA SER A 74 -3.95 -12.84 -2.40
C SER A 74 -2.80 -11.99 -1.87
N TRP A 75 -3.07 -10.73 -1.49
CA TRP A 75 -2.07 -9.84 -0.89
C TRP A 75 -1.49 -10.44 0.40
N LEU A 76 -2.34 -11.01 1.26
CA LEU A 76 -1.90 -11.71 2.47
C LEU A 76 -0.92 -12.84 2.12
N LYS A 77 -1.26 -13.69 1.15
CA LYS A 77 -0.46 -14.87 0.76
C LYS A 77 0.85 -14.50 0.05
N ASN A 78 0.79 -13.56 -0.89
CA ASN A 78 1.86 -13.34 -1.87
C ASN A 78 2.76 -12.15 -1.55
N VAL A 79 2.32 -11.23 -0.69
CA VAL A 79 3.07 -10.02 -0.34
C VAL A 79 3.36 -10.02 1.15
N ARG A 80 2.34 -9.89 2.00
CA ARG A 80 2.51 -9.76 3.46
C ARG A 80 3.27 -10.95 4.05
N ASN A 81 2.79 -12.16 3.79
CA ASN A 81 3.37 -13.39 4.36
C ASN A 81 4.71 -13.80 3.71
N LYS A 82 5.18 -13.08 2.68
CA LYS A 82 6.51 -13.27 2.08
C LYS A 82 7.53 -12.23 2.55
N ALA A 83 7.12 -11.23 3.33
CA ALA A 83 8.03 -10.22 3.86
C ALA A 83 9.06 -10.86 4.80
N THR A 84 10.33 -10.55 4.58
CA THR A 84 11.48 -11.10 5.34
C THR A 84 12.09 -10.08 6.30
N THR A 85 11.64 -8.82 6.25
CA THR A 85 12.10 -7.74 7.13
C THR A 85 10.92 -6.90 7.62
N ALA A 86 11.05 -6.29 8.80
CA ALA A 86 10.05 -5.37 9.35
C ALA A 86 9.80 -4.16 8.42
N GLN A 87 10.84 -3.66 7.74
CA GLN A 87 10.71 -2.57 6.78
C GLN A 87 9.91 -2.99 5.54
N SER A 88 10.23 -4.14 4.93
CA SER A 88 9.46 -4.66 3.78
C SER A 88 7.99 -4.92 4.12
N LEU A 89 7.71 -5.31 5.37
CA LEU A 89 6.36 -5.49 5.87
C LEU A 89 5.63 -4.15 6.03
N LYS A 90 6.30 -3.13 6.59
CA LYS A 90 5.79 -1.75 6.68
C LYS A 90 5.44 -1.21 5.30
N ASP A 91 6.33 -1.37 4.33
CA ASP A 91 6.13 -0.90 2.95
C ASP A 91 4.96 -1.63 2.30
N ALA A 92 4.81 -2.94 2.54
CA ALA A 92 3.67 -3.72 2.07
C ALA A 92 2.32 -3.24 2.65
N TYR A 93 2.29 -2.84 3.93
CA TYR A 93 1.09 -2.26 4.55
C TYR A 93 0.73 -0.90 3.94
N ILE A 94 1.70 0.01 3.84
CA ILE A 94 1.50 1.36 3.26
C ILE A 94 0.98 1.25 1.83
N ALA A 95 1.63 0.41 1.03
CA ALA A 95 1.23 0.07 -0.33
C ALA A 95 -0.24 -0.39 -0.40
N ARG A 96 -0.61 -1.36 0.44
CA ARG A 96 -1.96 -1.94 0.39
C ARG A 96 -3.02 -0.97 0.88
N MET A 97 -2.71 -0.16 1.87
CA MET A 97 -3.61 0.90 2.32
C MET A 97 -3.84 1.94 1.22
N SER A 98 -2.82 2.27 0.43
CA SER A 98 -2.98 3.13 -0.75
C SER A 98 -3.92 2.49 -1.78
N ASP A 99 -3.73 1.21 -2.13
CA ASP A 99 -4.63 0.48 -3.04
C ASP A 99 -6.10 0.55 -2.57
N LEU A 100 -6.33 0.31 -1.28
CA LEU A 100 -7.67 0.30 -0.68
C LEU A 100 -8.29 1.71 -0.63
N ASN A 101 -7.51 2.75 -0.32
CA ASN A 101 -7.99 4.13 -0.35
C ASN A 101 -8.41 4.55 -1.77
N MET A 102 -7.67 4.15 -2.80
CA MET A 102 -8.05 4.43 -4.19
C MET A 102 -9.37 3.75 -4.59
N MET A 103 -9.72 2.61 -4.00
CA MET A 103 -11.01 1.93 -4.24
C MET A 103 -12.21 2.65 -3.60
N LEU A 104 -11.99 3.61 -2.70
CA LEU A 104 -13.08 4.40 -2.11
C LEU A 104 -13.52 5.56 -3.02
N GLY A 105 -12.65 6.04 -3.92
CA GLY A 105 -12.88 7.27 -4.67
C GLY A 105 -12.95 8.51 -3.76
N GLU A 106 -12.48 9.66 -4.22
CA GLU A 106 -12.58 10.90 -3.44
C GLU A 106 -14.03 11.38 -3.40
N ASN A 107 -14.73 11.08 -2.30
CA ASN A 107 -15.72 11.91 -1.60
C ASN A 107 -16.30 11.06 -0.44
N LYS A 108 -16.15 11.51 0.81
CA LYS A 108 -16.45 10.85 2.10
C LYS A 108 -15.25 10.22 2.83
N SER A 109 -14.14 10.95 2.86
CA SER A 109 -13.21 10.89 4.00
C SER A 109 -13.48 12.05 4.94
N ASP A 110 -14.66 12.10 5.54
CA ASP A 110 -14.89 12.90 6.73
C ASP A 110 -15.51 12.01 7.82
N GLN A 111 -14.82 11.99 8.97
CA GLN A 111 -15.22 11.42 10.25
C GLN A 111 -15.10 9.89 10.44
N VAL A 112 -13.87 9.35 10.49
CA VAL A 112 -13.59 8.28 11.47
C VAL A 112 -13.38 8.98 12.80
N LYS A 113 -14.48 9.17 13.53
CA LYS A 113 -14.48 9.63 14.90
C LYS A 113 -13.77 8.57 15.74
N GLN A 114 -12.55 8.86 16.16
CA GLN A 114 -11.79 8.05 17.12
C GLN A 114 -12.62 7.93 18.40
N PRO A 115 -12.90 6.72 18.92
CA PRO A 115 -13.42 6.58 20.28
C PRO A 115 -12.38 7.16 21.24
N ALA A 116 -12.84 8.09 22.07
CA ALA A 116 -12.02 8.74 23.07
C ALA A 116 -11.45 7.70 24.05
N HIS A 117 -10.13 7.56 24.07
CA HIS A 117 -9.41 6.99 25.21
C HIS A 117 -8.70 8.14 25.92
N THR A 118 -9.29 8.55 27.03
CA THR A 118 -8.77 9.54 27.97
C THR A 118 -7.50 8.98 28.61
N VAL A 119 -6.35 9.54 28.27
CA VAL A 119 -5.15 9.49 29.12
C VAL A 119 -4.84 10.95 29.48
N PRO A 120 -4.76 11.32 30.77
CA PRO A 120 -4.50 12.69 31.18
C PRO A 120 -3.14 13.18 30.66
N GLN A 121 -3.17 14.24 29.85
CA GLN A 121 -1.99 14.84 29.24
C GLN A 121 -1.39 15.86 30.22
N ALA A 122 -0.15 15.60 30.67
CA ALA A 122 0.65 16.59 31.37
C ALA A 122 1.05 17.71 30.39
N VAL A 123 0.90 18.95 30.85
CA VAL A 123 1.09 20.19 30.10
C VAL A 123 2.57 20.43 29.81
N VAL A 124 2.92 20.69 28.55
CA VAL A 124 4.14 21.41 28.17
C VAL A 124 3.74 22.59 27.26
N PRO A 125 4.28 23.81 27.43
CA PRO A 125 3.74 25.02 26.81
C PRO A 125 4.15 25.21 25.35
N ALA A 126 3.28 25.92 24.62
CA ALA A 126 3.34 26.23 23.20
C ALA A 126 4.51 27.13 22.78
N SER A 127 5.06 26.85 21.59
CA SER A 127 5.88 27.78 20.82
C SER A 127 5.42 27.79 19.36
N GLY A 128 4.81 28.92 18.95
CA GLY A 128 4.85 29.53 17.61
C GLY A 128 4.22 28.81 16.40
N PRO A 129 3.62 29.53 15.44
CA PRO A 129 3.07 28.92 14.23
C PRO A 129 4.19 28.65 13.23
N GLU A 130 4.53 27.38 13.03
CA GLU A 130 5.37 26.94 11.92
C GLU A 130 4.54 26.96 10.63
N GLN A 131 5.01 27.74 9.66
CA GLN A 131 4.41 27.88 8.33
C GLN A 131 4.52 26.54 7.57
N VAL A 132 3.39 25.99 7.14
CA VAL A 132 3.31 24.74 6.37
C VAL A 132 3.90 24.97 4.97
N ASN A 133 5.14 24.50 4.76
CA ASN A 133 5.83 24.48 3.47
C ASN A 133 5.22 23.44 2.51
N LYS A 134 5.35 23.69 1.20
CA LYS A 134 5.00 22.76 0.10
C LYS A 134 5.36 21.31 0.45
N THR A 135 4.39 20.42 0.33
CA THR A 135 4.39 19.05 0.84
C THR A 135 5.60 18.25 0.33
N ASP A 136 6.42 17.68 1.23
CA ASP A 136 7.55 16.78 0.92
C ASP A 136 7.18 15.56 0.05
N ASN A 137 5.88 15.32 -0.14
CA ASN A 137 5.29 14.21 -0.88
C ASN A 137 5.03 14.49 -2.36
N GLU A 138 5.27 15.71 -2.86
CA GLU A 138 5.06 16.04 -4.27
C GLU A 138 5.97 15.22 -5.20
N ILE A 139 5.41 14.71 -6.30
CA ILE A 139 6.17 13.94 -7.28
C ILE A 139 7.13 14.85 -8.04
N ILE A 140 8.40 14.49 -8.05
CA ILE A 140 9.44 15.24 -8.75
C ILE A 140 9.32 14.96 -10.26
N ALA A 141 9.31 16.02 -11.07
CA ALA A 141 9.32 15.87 -12.52
C ALA A 141 10.56 15.08 -12.99
N GLY A 142 10.38 14.23 -14.00
CA GLY A 142 11.45 13.39 -14.51
C GLY A 142 10.95 12.15 -15.24
N ARG A 143 11.92 11.36 -15.70
CA ARG A 143 11.68 10.06 -16.34
C ARG A 143 11.89 8.95 -15.31
N TYR A 144 10.96 8.02 -15.23
CA TYR A 144 10.97 6.88 -14.31
C TYR A 144 10.87 5.57 -15.09
N SER A 145 11.76 4.61 -14.83
CA SER A 145 11.74 3.26 -15.41
C SER A 145 11.16 2.26 -14.40
N CYS A 146 10.34 1.32 -14.88
CA CYS A 146 9.68 0.33 -14.03
C CYS A 146 10.09 -1.09 -14.43
N ASP A 147 10.69 -1.81 -13.48
CA ASP A 147 11.26 -3.14 -13.76
C ASP A 147 10.34 -4.28 -13.28
N ASN A 148 9.27 -3.92 -12.56
CA ASN A 148 8.30 -4.87 -12.03
C ASN A 148 6.86 -4.37 -12.18
N PHE A 149 5.94 -5.32 -12.26
CA PHE A 149 4.52 -5.04 -12.18
C PHE A 149 3.78 -6.10 -11.36
N SER A 150 2.65 -5.67 -10.83
CA SER A 150 1.63 -6.52 -10.22
C SER A 150 0.28 -6.15 -10.80
N ASP A 151 -0.26 -7.05 -11.61
CA ASP A 151 -1.50 -6.90 -12.34
C ASP A 151 -2.61 -7.71 -11.70
N THR A 152 -3.79 -7.10 -11.69
CA THR A 152 -5.05 -7.79 -11.45
C THR A 152 -5.94 -7.62 -12.69
N LEU A 153 -6.38 -8.74 -13.23
CA LEU A 153 -7.34 -8.81 -14.31
C LEU A 153 -8.66 -9.34 -13.76
N ASN A 154 -9.71 -8.53 -13.87
CA ASN A 154 -11.06 -8.94 -13.48
C ASN A 154 -11.76 -9.57 -14.68
N THR A 155 -12.06 -10.88 -14.61
CA THR A 155 -12.79 -11.61 -15.64
C THR A 155 -14.14 -12.09 -15.11
N PRO A 156 -15.11 -12.42 -15.98
CA PRO A 156 -16.37 -13.04 -15.56
C PRO A 156 -16.20 -14.36 -14.78
N ARG A 157 -15.05 -15.04 -14.96
CA ARG A 157 -14.72 -16.31 -14.27
C ARG A 157 -13.94 -16.10 -12.97
N GLY A 158 -13.61 -14.85 -12.62
CA GLY A 158 -12.87 -14.49 -11.42
C GLY A 158 -11.63 -13.64 -11.69
N LEU A 159 -10.91 -13.33 -10.62
CA LEU A 159 -9.70 -12.50 -10.66
C LEU A 159 -8.47 -13.34 -11.00
N ILE A 160 -7.68 -12.83 -11.93
CA ILE A 160 -6.34 -13.33 -12.23
C ILE A 160 -5.34 -12.32 -11.68
N TYR A 161 -4.45 -12.76 -10.79
CA TYR A 161 -3.31 -11.97 -10.32
C TYR A 161 -2.06 -12.43 -11.06
N ARG A 162 -1.30 -11.47 -11.60
CA ARG A 162 0.01 -11.72 -12.20
C ARG A 162 0.99 -10.74 -11.60
N SER A 163 2.10 -11.22 -11.06
CA SER A 163 3.22 -10.34 -10.72
C SER A 163 4.46 -10.92 -11.34
N SER A 164 5.16 -10.13 -12.12
CA SER A 164 6.39 -10.54 -12.79
C SER A 164 7.40 -9.40 -12.76
N LEU A 165 8.67 -9.77 -12.81
CA LEU A 165 9.69 -8.88 -13.35
C LEU A 165 9.50 -8.81 -14.86
N TYR A 166 9.82 -7.67 -15.44
CA TYR A 166 9.82 -7.46 -16.88
C TYR A 166 10.93 -8.25 -17.63
N ASP A 167 11.74 -9.00 -16.87
CA ASP A 167 12.75 -9.95 -17.33
C ASP A 167 12.50 -11.31 -16.63
N ASP A 168 11.69 -12.18 -17.25
CA ASP A 168 11.69 -13.61 -16.93
C ASP A 168 12.45 -14.31 -18.05
N LYS A 169 13.64 -14.83 -17.74
CA LYS A 169 14.60 -15.46 -18.67
C LYS A 169 14.09 -16.81 -19.19
N ASN A 170 12.93 -16.82 -19.83
CA ASN A 170 12.47 -17.93 -20.65
C ASN A 170 12.70 -17.55 -22.11
N GLU A 171 13.35 -18.42 -22.90
CA GLU A 171 13.77 -18.19 -24.29
C GLU A 171 12.64 -17.86 -25.29
N ASN A 172 11.38 -17.86 -24.84
CA ASN A 172 10.20 -17.42 -25.59
C ASN A 172 9.61 -16.07 -25.12
N THR A 173 10.30 -15.35 -24.24
CA THR A 173 9.87 -14.07 -23.69
C THR A 173 10.43 -12.93 -24.53
N ILE A 174 9.65 -11.86 -24.69
CA ILE A 174 10.09 -10.65 -25.36
C ILE A 174 11.19 -10.02 -24.49
N ASP A 175 12.46 -10.25 -24.82
CA ASP A 175 13.60 -9.63 -24.12
C ASP A 175 13.44 -8.11 -24.03
N ASN A 176 13.71 -7.55 -22.85
CA ASN A 176 13.75 -6.10 -22.56
C ASN A 176 12.43 -5.36 -22.79
N MET A 177 11.32 -5.85 -22.27
CA MET A 177 10.06 -5.10 -22.25
C MET A 177 9.87 -4.37 -20.93
N TYR A 178 9.79 -3.05 -20.87
CA TYR A 178 9.53 -2.32 -19.61
C TYR A 178 8.74 -1.03 -19.87
N ASN A 179 8.06 -0.52 -18.83
CA ASN A 179 7.40 0.78 -18.93
C ASN A 179 8.32 1.91 -18.46
N THR A 180 8.23 3.03 -19.16
CA THR A 180 8.83 4.30 -18.76
C THR A 180 7.75 5.37 -18.65
N TYR A 181 7.84 6.19 -17.63
CA TYR A 181 6.94 7.30 -17.37
C TYR A 181 7.71 8.60 -17.37
N THR A 182 7.37 9.52 -18.27
CA THR A 182 7.86 10.90 -18.23
C THR A 182 6.81 11.77 -17.56
N VAL A 183 7.14 12.26 -16.37
CA VAL A 183 6.25 13.05 -15.52
C VAL A 183 6.66 14.52 -15.60
N SER A 184 5.70 15.38 -15.90
CA SER A 184 5.85 16.84 -15.87
C SER A 184 4.75 17.48 -15.01
N GLU A 185 4.81 18.80 -14.85
CA GLU A 185 3.78 19.58 -14.14
C GLU A 185 2.40 19.51 -14.80
N LYS A 186 2.33 19.20 -16.11
CA LYS A 186 1.09 19.29 -16.89
C LYS A 186 0.64 17.97 -17.49
N GLU A 187 1.55 17.05 -17.73
CA GLU A 187 1.24 15.77 -18.37
C GLU A 187 2.10 14.62 -17.86
N LEU A 188 1.57 13.42 -18.10
CA LEU A 188 2.25 12.15 -18.01
C LEU A 188 2.33 11.52 -19.39
N ILE A 189 3.53 11.12 -19.81
CA ILE A 189 3.74 10.26 -20.98
C ILE A 189 4.09 8.86 -20.48
N SER A 190 3.29 7.87 -20.88
CA SER A 190 3.53 6.45 -20.66
C SER A 190 4.07 5.82 -21.94
N GLU A 191 5.24 5.20 -21.85
CA GLU A 191 5.90 4.54 -22.96
C GLU A 191 6.22 3.09 -22.61
N LEU A 192 5.88 2.19 -23.52
CA LEU A 192 6.28 0.80 -23.46
C LEU A 192 7.52 0.63 -24.34
N SER A 193 8.64 0.26 -23.71
CA SER A 193 9.84 -0.17 -24.40
C SER A 193 9.73 -1.67 -24.65
N ILE A 194 10.02 -2.11 -25.87
CA ILE A 194 10.14 -3.51 -26.26
C ILE A 194 11.41 -3.65 -27.10
N LYS A 195 12.42 -4.37 -26.59
CA LYS A 195 13.75 -4.48 -27.22
C LYS A 195 14.39 -3.10 -27.42
N ASN A 196 14.32 -2.57 -28.66
CA ASN A 196 14.86 -1.26 -29.05
C ASN A 196 13.77 -0.33 -29.61
N THR A 197 12.51 -0.74 -29.53
CA THR A 197 11.36 0.05 -29.98
C THR A 197 10.68 0.65 -28.77
N VAL A 198 10.38 1.94 -28.85
CA VAL A 198 9.60 2.66 -27.84
C VAL A 198 8.26 3.02 -28.44
N VAL A 199 7.16 2.67 -27.76
CA VAL A 199 5.80 2.98 -28.17
C VAL A 199 5.13 3.80 -27.09
N THR A 200 4.64 4.99 -27.46
CA THR A 200 3.81 5.80 -26.56
C THR A 200 2.43 5.16 -26.41
N ILE A 201 2.10 4.74 -25.20
CA ILE A 201 0.82 4.11 -24.85
C ILE A 201 -0.21 5.17 -24.47
N ALA A 202 0.24 6.22 -23.79
CA ALA A 202 -0.63 7.32 -23.39
C ALA A 202 0.19 8.61 -23.23
N SER A 203 -0.41 9.74 -23.62
CA SER A 203 -0.01 11.08 -23.17
C SER A 203 -1.27 11.70 -22.57
N LEU A 204 -1.24 11.96 -21.27
CA LEU A 204 -2.43 12.35 -20.50
C LEU A 204 -2.17 13.58 -19.66
N PRO A 205 -3.11 14.55 -19.64
CA PRO A 205 -2.96 15.73 -18.82
C PRO A 205 -3.12 15.39 -17.33
N LEU A 206 -2.46 16.19 -16.50
CA LEU A 206 -2.68 16.21 -15.06
C LEU A 206 -4.12 16.66 -14.80
N LYS A 207 -4.90 15.81 -14.14
CA LYS A 207 -6.28 16.09 -13.76
C LYS A 207 -6.36 16.80 -12.42
N MET A 208 -5.61 16.30 -11.44
CA MET A 208 -5.55 16.85 -10.09
C MET A 208 -4.32 16.31 -9.34
N VAL A 209 -3.94 17.03 -8.28
CA VAL A 209 -3.03 16.56 -7.23
C VAL A 209 -3.85 16.45 -5.95
N ALA A 210 -3.88 15.26 -5.35
CA ALA A 210 -4.57 14.98 -4.10
C ALA A 210 -3.83 15.62 -2.91
N GLN A 211 -4.52 15.76 -1.78
CA GLN A 211 -3.95 16.38 -0.57
C GLN A 211 -2.71 15.62 -0.03
N ASP A 212 -2.61 14.32 -0.31
CA ASP A 212 -1.49 13.49 0.11
C ASP A 212 -0.25 13.63 -0.80
N GLY A 213 -0.33 14.45 -1.86
CA GLY A 213 0.72 14.68 -2.86
C GLY A 213 0.64 13.76 -4.08
N SER A 214 -0.33 12.85 -4.15
CA SER A 214 -0.52 11.94 -5.28
C SER A 214 -1.11 12.67 -6.49
N SER A 215 -0.65 12.33 -7.70
CA SER A 215 -1.13 12.94 -8.95
C SER A 215 -2.02 11.98 -9.74
N ILE A 216 -3.12 12.48 -10.27
CA ILE A 216 -4.03 11.73 -11.15
C ILE A 216 -3.92 12.27 -12.57
N TYR A 217 -3.64 11.40 -13.53
CA TYR A 217 -3.57 11.72 -14.95
C TYR A 217 -4.68 10.99 -15.71
N GLN A 218 -5.50 11.74 -16.43
CA GLN A 218 -6.67 11.22 -17.13
C GLN A 218 -7.12 12.17 -18.23
N ASP A 219 -7.50 11.61 -19.37
CA ASP A 219 -8.27 12.28 -20.42
C ASP A 219 -9.65 11.63 -20.58
N GLN A 220 -10.66 12.37 -21.04
CA GLN A 220 -12.01 11.85 -21.26
C GLN A 220 -12.07 10.77 -22.34
N ASN A 221 -11.16 10.81 -23.33
CA ASN A 221 -11.15 9.87 -24.43
C ASN A 221 -10.16 8.72 -24.23
N SER A 222 -9.39 8.74 -23.15
CA SER A 222 -8.41 7.70 -22.87
C SER A 222 -9.04 6.53 -22.10
N PRO A 223 -8.78 5.27 -22.51
CA PRO A 223 -9.15 4.12 -21.71
C PRO A 223 -8.27 3.97 -20.46
N TYR A 224 -7.21 4.77 -20.33
CA TYR A 224 -6.25 4.70 -19.23
C TYR A 224 -6.50 5.81 -18.21
N LYS A 225 -6.34 5.43 -16.95
CA LYS A 225 -6.26 6.36 -15.82
C LYS A 225 -5.05 6.01 -14.97
N PHE A 226 -4.18 6.99 -14.75
CA PHE A 226 -2.96 6.80 -13.97
C PHE A 226 -3.03 7.55 -12.65
N TYR A 227 -2.49 6.93 -11.62
CA TYR A 227 -2.36 7.45 -10.27
C TYR A 227 -0.91 7.26 -9.87
N LEU A 228 -0.22 8.36 -9.56
CA LEU A 228 1.16 8.36 -9.15
C LEU A 228 1.27 8.82 -7.69
N SER A 229 2.15 8.20 -6.92
CA SER A 229 2.48 8.65 -5.57
C SER A 229 3.98 8.54 -5.31
N LYS A 230 4.58 9.54 -4.67
CA LYS A 230 5.99 9.52 -4.25
C LYS A 230 6.20 8.46 -3.19
N LEU A 231 7.22 7.62 -3.37
CA LEU A 231 7.71 6.70 -2.34
C LEU A 231 8.98 7.24 -1.69
N ASN A 232 9.89 7.80 -2.49
CA ASN A 232 11.00 8.64 -2.05
C ASN A 232 11.44 9.57 -3.20
N ASP A 233 12.52 10.35 -3.02
CA ASP A 233 12.99 11.33 -4.02
C ASP A 233 13.35 10.75 -5.39
N LYS A 234 13.58 9.43 -5.47
CA LYS A 234 13.94 8.74 -6.71
C LYS A 234 12.90 7.72 -7.14
N THR A 235 11.94 7.36 -6.30
CA THR A 235 11.00 6.29 -6.61
C THR A 235 9.55 6.72 -6.46
N ILE A 236 8.73 6.22 -7.38
CA ILE A 236 7.28 6.43 -7.39
C ILE A 236 6.56 5.09 -7.48
N THR A 237 5.34 5.05 -6.96
CA THR A 237 4.37 4.01 -7.32
C THR A 237 3.52 4.54 -8.45
N VAL A 238 3.37 3.75 -9.51
CA VAL A 238 2.45 4.01 -10.62
C VAL A 238 1.35 2.97 -10.59
N TYR A 239 0.11 3.42 -10.48
CA TYR A 239 -1.06 2.59 -10.60
C TYR A 239 -1.84 3.00 -11.84
N VAL A 240 -2.04 2.05 -12.76
CA VAL A 240 -2.81 2.27 -13.98
C VAL A 240 -4.05 1.39 -13.97
N LYS A 241 -5.19 2.01 -14.23
CA LYS A 241 -6.47 1.34 -14.45
C LYS A 241 -6.86 1.52 -15.91
N TYR A 242 -7.24 0.43 -16.58
CA TYR A 242 -7.72 0.48 -17.95
C TYR A 242 -8.82 -0.54 -18.22
N PHE A 243 -9.66 -0.21 -19.19
CA PHE A 243 -10.71 -1.09 -19.71
C PHE A 243 -10.16 -1.85 -20.91
N GLN A 244 -10.32 -3.17 -20.91
CA GLN A 244 -10.01 -4.02 -22.05
C GLN A 244 -11.21 -4.11 -22.98
N THR A 245 -10.94 -4.39 -24.26
CA THR A 245 -11.95 -4.49 -25.32
C THR A 245 -12.93 -5.64 -25.12
N ASP A 246 -12.58 -6.62 -24.27
CA ASP A 246 -13.43 -7.75 -23.87
C ASP A 246 -14.34 -7.44 -22.66
N GLY A 247 -14.38 -6.17 -22.23
CA GLY A 247 -15.19 -5.70 -21.11
C GLY A 247 -14.56 -5.91 -19.73
N ASN A 248 -13.32 -6.42 -19.67
CA ASN A 248 -12.60 -6.61 -18.41
C ASN A 248 -11.96 -5.31 -17.92
N ILE A 249 -11.89 -5.15 -16.60
CA ILE A 249 -11.11 -4.07 -15.97
C ILE A 249 -9.76 -4.67 -15.55
N ALA A 250 -8.69 -4.05 -16.03
CA ALA A 250 -7.34 -4.37 -15.62
C ALA A 250 -6.75 -3.24 -14.78
N GLN A 251 -5.98 -3.64 -13.78
CA GLN A 251 -5.27 -2.73 -12.88
C GLN A 251 -3.85 -3.24 -12.75
N ALA A 252 -2.88 -2.37 -13.00
CA ALA A 252 -1.47 -2.68 -12.87
C ALA A 252 -0.84 -1.71 -11.87
N ARG A 253 -0.11 -2.26 -10.89
CA ARG A 253 0.71 -1.50 -9.95
C ARG A 253 2.18 -1.77 -10.22
N GLN A 254 2.94 -0.71 -10.40
CA GLN A 254 4.36 -0.72 -10.76
C GLN A 254 5.13 0.15 -9.78
N THR A 255 6.35 -0.27 -9.45
CA THR A 255 7.31 0.56 -8.72
C THR A 255 8.38 1.01 -9.69
N CYS A 256 8.58 2.33 -9.80
CA CYS A 256 9.43 2.91 -10.83
C CYS A 256 10.49 3.82 -10.19
N SER A 257 11.67 3.82 -10.77
CA SER A 257 12.83 4.58 -10.28
C SER A 257 13.34 5.54 -11.36
N LYS A 258 13.81 6.70 -10.91
CA LYS A 258 14.44 7.74 -11.74
C LYS A 258 15.86 7.37 -12.13
#